data_AF-A0A7X2D8V8-F1
#
_entry.id   AF-A0A7X2D8V8-F1
#
_cell.length_a   1.000
_cell.length_b   1.000
_cell.length_c   1.000
_cell.angle_alpha   90.00
_cell.angle_beta   90.00
_cell.angle_gamma   90.00
#
_symmetry.space_group_name_H-M   'P 1'
#
loop_
_entity.id
_entity.type
_entity.pdbx_description
1 polymer ?
#
loop_
_entity_poly.entity_id
_entity_poly.type
_entity_poly.pdbx_seq_one_letter_code
_entity_poly.pdbx_strand_id
1 'polypeptide(L)'
;MHKELSHEETLAFLNRFHGHIGPYLVLGYRAGLIANRVLGDDFFAKRAHTMTGSKTPISCFTDGVQLGSCCTLGKGNITVSDEGEPRVRFELADGSKGIEVE
;
A
#
# COMPACT_ATOMS: atom_id res chain seq x y z
N MET A 1 2.77 4.50 18.67
CA MET A 1 2.71 3.02 18.83
C MET A 1 1.42 2.55 18.17
N HIS A 2 1.49 2.08 16.93
CA HIS A 2 0.33 1.46 16.28
C HIS A 2 0.10 0.09 16.91
N LYS A 3 -1.14 -0.22 17.29
CA LYS A 3 -1.52 -1.54 17.78
C LYS A 3 -1.41 -2.52 16.61
N GLU A 4 -0.60 -3.57 16.74
CA GLU A 4 -0.63 -4.68 15.79
C GLU A 4 -2.02 -5.33 15.85
N LEU A 5 -2.67 -5.42 14.69
CA LEU A 5 -3.95 -6.11 14.55
C LEU A 5 -3.69 -7.62 14.51
N SER A 6 -4.57 -8.39 15.16
CA SER A 6 -4.65 -9.83 14.92
C SER A 6 -4.99 -10.13 13.45
N HIS A 7 -4.83 -11.38 13.04
CA HIS A 7 -5.18 -11.81 11.69
C HIS A 7 -6.66 -11.53 11.36
N GLU A 8 -7.57 -11.85 12.29
CA GLU A 8 -9.01 -11.61 12.11
C GLU A 8 -9.35 -10.12 12.07
N GLU A 9 -8.77 -9.31 12.96
CA GLU A 9 -8.95 -7.84 12.93
C GLU A 9 -8.43 -7.26 11.61
N THR A 10 -7.32 -7.76 11.09
CA THR A 10 -6.75 -7.34 9.81
C THR A 10 -7.70 -7.65 8.66
N LEU A 11 -8.20 -8.89 8.57
CA LEU A 11 -9.14 -9.27 7.51
C LEU A 11 -10.45 -8.48 7.60
N ALA A 12 -10.97 -8.28 8.82
CA ALA A 12 -12.16 -7.48 9.03
C ALA A 12 -11.96 -6.02 8.60
N PHE A 13 -10.80 -5.42 8.92
CA PHE A 13 -10.45 -4.07 8.52
C PHE A 13 -10.33 -3.92 7.00
N LEU A 14 -9.59 -4.81 6.34
CA LEU A 14 -9.42 -4.82 4.89
C LEU A 14 -10.77 -4.95 4.17
N ASN A 15 -11.60 -5.89 4.62
CA ASN A 15 -12.94 -6.11 4.07
C ASN A 15 -13.85 -4.90 4.29
N ARG A 16 -13.78 -4.28 5.47
CA ARG A 16 -14.62 -3.12 5.81
C ARG A 16 -14.32 -1.92 4.93
N PHE A 17 -13.06 -1.70 4.58
CA PHE A 17 -12.65 -0.59 3.71
C PHE A 17 -12.90 -0.90 2.24
N HIS A 18 -12.40 -2.03 1.74
CA HIS A 18 -12.42 -2.35 0.31
C HIS A 18 -13.75 -2.97 -0.16
N GLY A 19 -14.50 -3.59 0.75
CA GLY A 19 -15.79 -4.23 0.47
C GLY A 19 -15.72 -5.74 0.18
N HIS A 20 -14.54 -6.28 -0.10
CA HIS A 20 -14.28 -7.72 -0.20
C HIS A 20 -12.80 -8.02 0.02
N ILE A 21 -12.43 -9.30 0.19
CA ILE A 21 -11.03 -9.74 0.23
C ILE A 21 -10.68 -10.43 -1.08
N GLY A 22 -9.68 -9.89 -1.78
CA GLY A 22 -9.10 -10.45 -3.00
C GLY A 22 -7.58 -10.54 -2.92
N PRO A 23 -6.94 -11.31 -3.81
CA PRO A 23 -5.49 -11.52 -3.78
C PRO A 23 -4.71 -10.21 -3.93
N TYR A 24 -5.11 -9.32 -4.86
CA TYR A 24 -4.43 -8.05 -5.08
C TYR A 24 -4.49 -7.11 -3.87
N LEU A 25 -5.65 -7.04 -3.19
CA LEU A 25 -5.79 -6.28 -1.94
C LEU A 25 -4.78 -6.77 -0.88
N VAL A 26 -4.70 -8.09 -0.67
CA VAL A 26 -3.79 -8.69 0.31
C VAL A 26 -2.33 -8.47 -0.06
N LEU A 27 -1.98 -8.61 -1.35
CA LEU A 27 -0.62 -8.38 -1.84
C LEU A 27 -0.20 -6.92 -1.62
N GLY A 28 -1.08 -5.96 -1.97
CA GLY A 28 -0.81 -4.54 -1.75
C GLY A 28 -0.64 -4.19 -0.26
N TYR A 29 -1.49 -4.76 0.60
CA TYR A 29 -1.38 -4.59 2.05
C TYR A 29 -0.03 -5.08 2.58
N ARG A 30 0.39 -6.27 2.15
CA ARG A 30 1.70 -6.84 2.53
C ARG A 30 2.86 -6.01 1.98
N ALA A 31 2.77 -5.50 0.76
CA ALA A 31 3.77 -4.60 0.19
C ALA A 31 3.93 -3.33 1.07
N GLY A 32 2.82 -2.77 1.53
CA GLY A 32 2.85 -1.62 2.45
C GLY A 32 3.47 -1.94 3.81
N LEU A 33 3.22 -3.13 4.38
CA LEU A 33 3.89 -3.57 5.60
C LEU A 33 5.40 -3.74 5.41
N ILE A 34 5.84 -4.26 4.26
CA ILE A 34 7.26 -4.36 3.90
C ILE A 34 7.89 -2.97 3.85
N ALA A 35 7.22 -1.99 3.23
CA ALA A 35 7.69 -0.62 3.17
C ALA A 35 7.89 -0.02 4.58
N ASN A 36 6.92 -0.18 5.48
CA ASN A 36 7.04 0.29 6.85
C ASN A 36 8.21 -0.37 7.59
N ARG A 37 8.45 -1.66 7.36
CA ARG A 37 9.59 -2.38 7.97
C ARG A 37 10.95 -1.88 7.46
N VAL A 38 11.05 -1.53 6.18
CA VAL A 38 12.35 -1.21 5.53
C VAL A 38 12.67 0.29 5.55
N LEU A 39 11.65 1.15 5.48
CA LEU A 39 11.77 2.60 5.39
C LEU A 39 11.31 3.34 6.66
N GLY A 40 10.74 2.62 7.64
CA GLY A 40 10.16 3.21 8.86
C GLY A 40 8.65 3.47 8.72
N ASP A 41 7.97 3.69 9.83
CA ASP A 41 6.50 3.74 9.92
C ASP A 41 5.89 5.16 9.94
N ASP A 42 6.72 6.22 9.84
CA ASP A 42 6.24 7.60 9.70
C ASP A 42 5.41 7.77 8.41
N PHE A 43 4.15 8.14 8.59
CA PHE A 43 3.13 8.27 7.54
C PHE A 43 3.30 9.50 6.64
N PHE A 44 4.13 10.49 7.02
CA PHE A 44 4.48 11.65 6.18
C PHE A 44 5.87 11.54 5.56
N ALA A 45 6.74 10.66 6.08
CA ALA A 45 8.10 10.49 5.57
C ALA A 45 8.19 9.63 4.30
N LYS A 46 7.09 9.07 3.80
CA LYS A 46 7.08 8.13 2.66
C LYS A 46 6.11 8.53 1.55
N ARG A 47 6.50 8.21 0.32
CA ARG A 47 5.64 8.23 -0.88
C ARG A 47 5.54 6.83 -1.49
N ALA A 48 4.43 6.59 -2.18
CA ALA A 48 4.21 5.38 -2.97
C ALA A 48 3.85 5.73 -4.42
N HIS A 49 4.36 4.95 -5.36
CA HIS A 49 3.96 4.97 -6.76
C HIS A 49 3.55 3.56 -7.18
N THR A 50 2.26 3.37 -7.43
CA THR A 50 1.68 2.08 -7.85
C THR A 50 1.54 2.03 -9.36
N MET A 51 1.76 0.86 -9.97
CA MET A 51 1.84 0.69 -11.42
C MET A 51 0.64 -0.12 -11.97
N THR A 52 -0.47 -0.12 -11.23
CA THR A 52 -1.60 -1.02 -11.42
C THR A 52 -2.61 -0.56 -12.47
N GLY A 53 -2.60 0.73 -12.80
CA GLY A 53 -3.72 1.40 -13.43
C GLY A 53 -4.96 1.47 -12.52
N SER A 54 -6.11 1.75 -13.12
CA SER A 54 -7.40 1.91 -12.42
C SER A 54 -8.40 0.77 -12.65
N LYS A 55 -8.06 -0.20 -13.51
CA LYS A 55 -8.95 -1.31 -13.86
C LYS A 55 -8.82 -2.48 -12.87
N THR A 56 -9.97 -2.98 -12.41
CA THR A 56 -10.04 -4.18 -11.58
C THR A 56 -9.69 -5.43 -12.40
N PRO A 57 -9.18 -6.50 -11.76
CA PRO A 57 -8.93 -6.63 -10.32
C PRO A 57 -7.56 -6.09 -9.86
N ILE A 58 -6.67 -5.70 -10.78
CA ILE A 58 -5.28 -5.32 -10.45
C ILE A 58 -5.25 -4.04 -9.61
N SER A 59 -6.11 -3.06 -9.91
CA SER A 59 -6.19 -1.80 -9.16
C SER A 59 -6.57 -1.96 -7.68
N CYS A 60 -7.15 -3.09 -7.27
CA CYS A 60 -7.40 -3.41 -5.86
C CYS A 60 -6.10 -3.47 -5.02
N PHE A 61 -4.96 -3.70 -5.69
CA PHE A 61 -3.64 -3.66 -5.06
C PHE A 61 -3.34 -2.28 -4.47
N THR A 62 -3.73 -1.20 -5.14
CA THR A 62 -3.48 0.16 -4.68
C THR A 62 -4.22 0.47 -3.38
N ASP A 63 -5.44 -0.03 -3.19
CA ASP A 63 -6.13 0.05 -1.89
C ASP A 63 -5.38 -0.69 -0.80
N GLY A 64 -4.85 -1.88 -1.12
CA GLY A 64 -3.98 -2.63 -0.21
C GLY A 64 -2.77 -1.81 0.21
N VAL A 65 -2.06 -1.22 -0.76
CA VAL A 65 -0.90 -0.35 -0.51
C VAL A 65 -1.26 0.79 0.44
N GLN A 66 -2.40 1.45 0.22
CA GLN A 66 -2.87 2.53 1.09
C GLN A 66 -3.07 2.07 2.54
N LEU A 67 -3.73 0.93 2.72
CA LEU A 67 -4.04 0.37 4.03
C LEU A 67 -2.81 -0.18 4.76
N GLY A 68 -1.80 -0.66 4.03
CA GLY A 68 -0.57 -1.24 4.59
C GLY A 68 0.52 -0.21 4.88
N SER A 69 0.73 0.76 3.98
CA SER A 69 1.84 1.72 4.04
C SER A 69 1.49 3.07 4.68
N CYS A 70 0.19 3.34 4.82
CA CYS A 70 -0.33 4.67 5.08
C CYS A 70 0.01 5.73 4.01
N CYS A 71 0.56 5.39 2.85
CA CYS A 71 0.61 6.30 1.70
C CYS A 71 -0.77 6.34 1.04
N THR A 72 -1.50 7.45 1.13
CA THR A 72 -2.93 7.52 0.78
C THR A 72 -3.23 8.68 -0.15
N LEU A 73 -4.27 8.55 -0.98
CA LEU A 73 -4.66 9.58 -1.95
C LEU A 73 -4.94 10.92 -1.27
N GLY A 74 -5.69 10.91 -0.16
CA GLY A 74 -6.02 12.12 0.59
C GLY A 74 -4.83 12.81 1.26
N LYS A 75 -3.74 12.07 1.52
CA LYS A 75 -2.46 12.66 2.00
C LYS A 75 -1.58 13.16 0.86
N GLY A 76 -1.95 12.90 -0.40
CA GLY A 76 -1.19 13.30 -1.57
C GLY A 76 0.17 12.60 -1.71
N ASN A 77 0.39 11.49 -0.99
CA ASN A 77 1.65 10.75 -0.99
C ASN A 77 1.55 9.37 -1.63
N ILE A 78 0.53 9.14 -2.46
CA ILE A 78 0.45 8.00 -3.39
C ILE A 78 0.09 8.50 -4.79
N THR A 79 0.70 7.90 -5.81
CA THR A 79 0.40 8.13 -7.22
C THR A 79 0.22 6.80 -7.96
N VAL A 80 -0.45 6.83 -9.11
CA VAL A 80 -0.78 5.64 -9.89
C VAL A 80 -0.41 5.86 -11.36
N SER A 81 0.41 4.97 -11.94
CA SER A 81 0.59 4.80 -13.38
C SER A 81 -0.19 3.59 -13.88
N ASP A 82 -0.51 3.57 -15.18
CA ASP A 82 -1.21 2.44 -15.82
C ASP A 82 -0.21 1.60 -16.62
N GLU A 83 0.47 0.69 -15.91
CA GLU A 83 1.36 -0.33 -16.51
C GLU A 83 0.71 -1.72 -16.48
N GLY A 84 -0.45 -1.86 -15.81
CA GLY A 84 -1.17 -3.12 -15.70
C GLY A 84 -0.51 -4.15 -14.79
N GLU A 85 0.40 -3.72 -13.89
CA GLU A 85 1.21 -4.60 -13.05
C GLU A 85 0.95 -4.33 -11.56
N PRO A 86 0.86 -5.37 -10.70
CA PRO A 86 0.68 -5.22 -9.25
C PRO A 86 2.00 -4.84 -8.55
N ARG A 87 2.63 -3.76 -9.04
CA ARG A 87 3.93 -3.26 -8.59
C ARG A 87 3.79 -1.94 -7.85
N VAL A 88 4.69 -1.72 -6.90
CA VAL A 88 4.79 -0.45 -6.18
C VAL A 88 6.23 -0.10 -5.85
N ARG A 89 6.58 1.16 -6.09
CA ARG A 89 7.79 1.77 -5.57
C ARG A 89 7.45 2.61 -4.35
N PHE A 90 8.19 2.40 -3.26
CA PHE A 90 8.17 3.25 -2.08
C PHE A 90 9.48 4.02 -1.97
N GLU A 91 9.40 5.28 -1.55
CA GLU A 91 10.56 6.13 -1.34
C GLU A 91 10.38 7.00 -0.10
N LEU A 92 11.48 7.33 0.57
CA LEU A 92 11.49 8.39 1.56
C LEU A 92 11.28 9.74 0.87
N ALA A 93 10.52 10.63 1.50
CA ALA A 93 10.16 11.93 0.94
C ALA A 93 11.38 12.84 0.68
N ASP A 94 12.50 12.59 1.38
CA ASP A 94 13.80 13.24 1.19
C ASP A 94 14.66 12.62 0.08
N GLY A 95 14.20 11.53 -0.54
CA GLY A 95 14.88 10.81 -1.62
C GLY A 95 16.07 9.95 -1.19
N SER A 96 16.33 9.80 0.11
CA SER A 96 17.53 9.11 0.62
C SER A 96 17.51 7.59 0.42
N LYS A 97 16.33 6.99 0.32
CA LYS A 97 16.15 5.54 0.16
C LYS A 97 14.83 5.21 -0.51
N GLY A 98 14.80 4.13 -1.28
CA GLY A 98 13.58 3.54 -1.83
C GLY A 98 13.66 2.03 -1.96
N ILE A 99 12.50 1.41 -2.13
CA ILE A 99 12.35 -0.01 -2.44
C ILE A 99 11.28 -0.19 -3.50
N GLU A 100 11.37 -1.26 -4.27
CA GLU A 100 10.34 -1.71 -5.19
C GLU A 100 9.86 -3.10 -4.79
N VAL A 101 8.55 -3.33 -4.90
CA VAL A 101 7.91 -4.61 -4.61
C VAL A 101 7.07 -4.99 -5.83
N GLU A 102 7.28 -6.22 -6.31
CA GLU A 102 6.66 -6.82 -7.50
C GLU A 102 6.07 -8.21 -7.21
#